data_AF-A0A2X3DB09-F1
#
_entry.id   AF-A0A2X3DB09-F1
#
_cell.length_a   1.000
_cell.length_b   1.000
_cell.length_c   1.000
_cell.angle_alpha   90.00
_cell.angle_beta   90.00
_cell.angle_gamma   90.00
#
_symmetry.space_group_name_H-M   'P 1'
#
loop_
_entity.id
_entity.type
_entity.pdbx_description
1 polymer ?
#
loop_
_entity_poly.entity_id
_entity_poly.type
_entity_poly.pdbx_seq_one_letter_code
_entity_poly.pdbx_strand_id
1 'polypeptide(L)'
;MAGELAWDDLLKVDAGSWFSREFKGEPLPLLSQVAERCRRHGMMANIEIKPTTGLGPQTGKVVALAARDLWQGMTAPLLSSFEIDAWRRRRKPRPSCRAGCCWMSGAMTGAN
;
A
#
# COMPACT_ATOMS: atom_id res chain seq x y z
N MET A 1 -13.87 6.41 11.02
CA MET A 1 -13.34 5.45 10.01
C MET A 1 -12.22 4.61 10.61
N ALA A 2 -11.79 3.49 9.99
CA ALA A 2 -10.73 2.63 10.54
C ALA A 2 -9.42 3.38 10.85
N GLY A 3 -9.07 4.38 10.05
CA GLY A 3 -7.86 5.21 10.25
C GLY A 3 -7.91 6.15 11.46
N GLU A 4 -9.04 6.26 12.17
CA GLU A 4 -9.18 7.04 13.41
C GLU A 4 -8.98 6.19 14.68
N LEU A 5 -8.92 4.86 14.53
CA LEU A 5 -8.75 3.93 15.65
C LEU A 5 -7.26 3.71 15.94
N ALA A 6 -6.93 3.53 17.22
CA ALA A 6 -5.60 3.07 17.60
C ALA A 6 -5.34 1.66 17.05
N TRP A 7 -4.08 1.34 16.77
CA TRP A 7 -3.72 0.03 16.24
C TRP A 7 -4.17 -1.12 17.16
N ASP A 8 -4.07 -0.94 18.47
CA ASP A 8 -4.52 -1.93 19.47
C ASP A 8 -6.03 -2.22 19.40
N ASP A 9 -6.83 -1.26 18.95
CA ASP A 9 -8.25 -1.46 18.72
C ASP A 9 -8.51 -2.15 17.38
N LEU A 10 -7.71 -1.84 16.34
CA LEU A 10 -7.76 -2.51 15.05
C LEU A 10 -7.38 -4.00 15.15
N LEU A 11 -6.49 -4.37 16.07
CA LEU A 11 -6.12 -5.77 16.32
C LEU A 11 -7.29 -6.62 16.84
N LYS A 12 -8.34 -6.01 17.37
CA LYS A 12 -9.53 -6.70 17.88
C LYS A 12 -10.57 -6.98 16.78
N VAL A 13 -10.37 -6.44 15.57
CA VAL A 13 -11.29 -6.59 14.44
C VAL A 13 -11.17 -7.98 13.83
N ASP A 14 -12.31 -8.65 13.64
CA ASP A 14 -12.41 -9.87 12.83
C ASP A 14 -12.58 -9.49 11.36
N ALA A 15 -11.51 -9.64 10.58
CA ALA A 15 -11.44 -9.32 9.18
C ALA A 15 -11.83 -10.48 8.24
N GLY A 16 -12.25 -11.64 8.77
CA GLY A 16 -12.51 -12.84 7.97
C GLY A 16 -13.90 -13.45 8.10
N SER A 17 -14.57 -13.31 9.26
CA SER A 17 -15.90 -13.89 9.50
C SER A 17 -16.97 -13.44 8.49
N TRP A 18 -16.83 -12.24 7.93
CA TRP A 18 -17.77 -11.71 6.94
C TRP A 18 -17.72 -12.49 5.61
N PHE A 19 -16.59 -13.13 5.29
CA PHE A 19 -16.40 -13.90 4.06
C PHE A 19 -16.87 -15.35 4.23
N SER A 20 -16.42 -16.04 5.28
CA SER A 20 -16.87 -17.40 5.63
C SER A 20 -16.51 -17.72 7.09
N ARG A 21 -17.22 -18.70 7.68
CA ARG A 21 -16.95 -19.19 9.04
C ARG A 21 -15.55 -19.77 9.21
N GLU A 22 -14.95 -20.26 8.13
CA GLU A 22 -13.58 -20.83 8.14
C GLU A 22 -12.51 -19.77 8.42
N PHE A 23 -12.78 -18.50 8.13
CA PHE A 23 -11.87 -17.37 8.35
C PHE A 23 -12.20 -16.58 9.62
N LYS A 24 -12.94 -17.20 10.55
CA LYS A 24 -13.32 -16.53 11.80
C LYS A 24 -12.08 -16.16 12.60
N GLY A 25 -11.99 -14.90 13.00
CA GLY A 25 -10.90 -14.37 13.82
C GLY A 25 -9.64 -13.97 13.04
N GLU A 26 -9.69 -13.93 11.70
CA GLU A 26 -8.57 -13.42 10.91
C GLU A 26 -8.30 -11.95 11.26
N PRO A 27 -7.05 -11.60 11.66
CA PRO A 27 -6.72 -10.23 12.04
C PRO A 27 -6.39 -9.36 10.82
N LEU A 28 -6.38 -8.04 11.02
CA LEU A 28 -5.80 -7.12 10.04
C LEU A 28 -4.26 -7.29 9.99
N PRO A 29 -3.65 -7.51 8.82
CA PRO A 29 -2.21 -7.71 8.73
C PRO A 29 -1.43 -6.38 8.74
N LEU A 30 -0.24 -6.39 9.34
CA LEU A 30 0.77 -5.37 9.14
C LEU A 30 1.49 -5.56 7.80
N LEU A 31 1.96 -4.47 7.19
CA LEU A 31 2.77 -4.53 5.97
C LEU A 31 4.04 -5.37 6.15
N SER A 32 4.63 -5.39 7.35
CA SER A 32 5.79 -6.22 7.69
C SER A 32 5.50 -7.72 7.61
N GLN A 33 4.32 -8.15 8.05
CA GLN A 33 3.88 -9.55 7.97
C GLN A 33 3.66 -9.97 6.51
N VAL A 34 3.11 -9.06 5.70
CA VAL A 34 2.96 -9.27 4.25
C VAL A 34 4.33 -9.38 3.57
N ALA A 35 5.29 -8.51 3.92
CA ALA A 35 6.66 -8.56 3.40
C ALA A 35 7.34 -9.89 3.70
N GLU A 36 7.25 -10.35 4.95
CA GLU A 36 7.83 -11.62 5.37
C GLU A 36 7.17 -12.81 4.67
N ARG A 37 5.84 -12.78 4.49
CA ARG A 37 5.16 -13.80 3.70
C ARG A 37 5.66 -13.82 2.26
N CYS A 38 5.84 -12.65 1.64
CA CYS A 38 6.39 -12.57 0.27
C CYS A 38 7.81 -13.16 0.20
N ARG A 39 8.65 -12.89 1.20
CA ARG A 39 10.00 -13.45 1.31
C ARG A 39 9.98 -14.97 1.35
N ARG A 40 9.19 -15.54 2.26
CA ARG A 40 9.10 -17.00 2.46
C ARG A 40 8.62 -17.74 1.22
N HIS A 41 7.75 -17.13 0.42
CA HIS A 41 7.14 -17.76 -0.76
C HIS A 41 7.74 -17.29 -2.09
N GLY A 42 8.78 -16.46 -2.09
CA GLY A 42 9.38 -15.92 -3.31
C GLY A 42 8.42 -15.09 -4.16
N MET A 43 7.45 -14.43 -3.53
CA MET A 43 6.42 -13.63 -4.22
C MET A 43 6.88 -12.20 -4.45
N MET A 44 6.48 -11.67 -5.61
CA MET A 44 6.49 -10.23 -5.86
C MET A 44 5.19 -9.60 -5.36
N ALA A 45 5.23 -8.32 -5.00
CA ALA A 45 4.07 -7.60 -4.50
C ALA A 45 3.78 -6.33 -5.31
N ASN A 46 2.49 -6.09 -5.56
CA ASN A 46 1.96 -4.78 -5.92
C ASN A 46 1.26 -4.21 -4.67
N ILE A 47 1.84 -3.17 -4.08
CA ILE A 47 1.27 -2.48 -2.92
C ILE A 47 0.48 -1.28 -3.45
N GLU A 48 -0.84 -1.43 -3.46
CA GLU A 48 -1.73 -0.33 -3.76
C GLU A 48 -1.96 0.53 -2.52
N ILE A 49 -1.61 1.81 -2.61
CA ILE A 49 -1.78 2.80 -1.55
C ILE A 49 -3.23 3.30 -1.59
N LYS A 50 -3.98 2.96 -0.53
CA LYS A 50 -5.37 3.41 -0.29
C LYS A 50 -5.41 4.25 1.00
N PRO A 51 -5.10 5.54 0.94
CA PRO A 51 -5.09 6.37 2.13
C PRO A 51 -6.49 6.59 2.69
N THR A 52 -6.59 6.90 3.98
CA THR A 52 -7.78 7.59 4.49
C THR A 52 -7.87 8.96 3.82
N THR A 53 -9.07 9.37 3.40
CA THR A 53 -9.31 10.63 2.69
C THR A 53 -8.61 11.80 3.37
N GLY A 54 -7.85 12.59 2.60
CA GLY A 54 -7.09 13.74 3.11
C GLY A 54 -5.69 13.41 3.64
N LEU A 55 -5.33 12.13 3.82
CA LEU A 55 -4.01 11.71 4.30
C LEU A 55 -3.07 11.22 3.19
N GLY A 56 -3.46 11.33 1.92
CA GLY A 56 -2.71 10.85 0.76
C GLY A 56 -1.18 11.07 0.85
N PRO A 57 -0.69 12.32 0.92
CA PRO A 57 0.75 12.59 0.96
C PRO A 57 1.49 11.93 2.13
N GLN A 58 0.85 11.85 3.29
CA GLN A 58 1.41 11.22 4.49
C GLN A 58 1.47 9.70 4.33
N THR A 59 0.36 9.08 3.95
CA THR A 59 0.29 7.62 3.74
C THR A 59 1.29 7.19 2.67
N GLY A 60 1.35 7.90 1.54
CA GLY A 60 2.31 7.59 0.47
C GLY A 60 3.76 7.67 0.93
N LYS A 61 4.13 8.69 1.71
CA LYS A 61 5.47 8.80 2.32
C LYS A 61 5.78 7.61 3.23
N VAL A 62 4.88 7.28 4.16
CA VAL A 62 5.11 6.23 5.16
C VAL A 62 5.21 4.87 4.48
N VAL A 63 4.30 4.56 3.55
CA VAL A 63 4.31 3.29 2.80
C VAL A 63 5.56 3.17 1.95
N ALA A 64 6.00 4.23 1.26
CA ALA A 64 7.22 4.18 0.45
C ALA A 64 8.50 3.93 1.29
N LEU A 65 8.59 4.52 2.49
CA LEU A 65 9.70 4.27 3.41
C LEU A 65 9.65 2.85 3.99
N ALA A 66 8.47 2.40 4.41
CA ALA A 66 8.27 1.05 4.91
C ALA A 66 8.59 -0.01 3.84
N ALA A 67 8.13 0.17 2.61
CA ALA A 67 8.43 -0.72 1.50
C ALA A 67 9.94 -0.79 1.22
N ARG A 68 10.65 0.35 1.24
CA ARG A 68 12.11 0.38 1.10
C ARG A 68 12.82 -0.48 2.16
N ASP A 69 12.37 -0.40 3.41
CA ASP A 69 13.04 -1.05 4.54
C ASP A 69 12.66 -2.52 4.66
N LEU A 70 11.39 -2.87 4.42
CA LEU A 70 10.88 -4.24 4.57
C LEU A 70 11.27 -5.17 3.43
N TRP A 71 11.42 -4.65 2.20
CA TRP A 71 11.80 -5.42 1.01
C TRP A 71 13.32 -5.45 0.72
N GLN A 72 14.16 -5.08 1.69
CA GLN A 72 15.61 -5.23 1.52
C GLN A 72 15.98 -6.69 1.22
N GLY A 73 16.87 -6.88 0.23
CA GLY A 73 17.30 -8.20 -0.25
C GLY A 73 16.27 -8.94 -1.12
N MET A 74 15.17 -8.29 -1.51
CA MET A 74 14.13 -8.85 -2.37
C MET A 74 13.90 -7.96 -3.61
N THR A 75 13.17 -8.48 -4.59
CA THR A 75 12.65 -7.65 -5.68
C THR A 75 11.73 -6.57 -5.11
N ALA A 76 12.05 -5.30 -5.36
CA ALA A 76 11.27 -4.18 -4.86
C ALA A 76 9.79 -4.26 -5.30
N PRO A 77 8.83 -3.96 -4.41
CA PRO A 77 7.42 -4.03 -4.75
C PRO A 77 7.04 -2.90 -5.72
N LEU A 78 6.06 -3.16 -6.58
CA LEU A 78 5.40 -2.10 -7.34
C LEU A 78 4.52 -1.31 -6.38
N LEU A 79 4.62 0.01 -6.40
CA LEU A 79 3.75 0.90 -5.62
C LEU A 79 2.75 1.57 -6.56
N SER A 80 1.45 1.45 -6.28
CA SER A 80 0.36 2.02 -7.08
C SER A 80 -0.61 2.84 -6.22
N SER A 81 -1.40 3.75 -6.80
CA SER A 81 -2.44 4.54 -6.09
C SER A 81 -3.41 5.15 -7.09
N PHE A 82 -4.68 5.31 -6.69
CA PHE A 82 -5.64 6.17 -7.42
C PHE A 82 -5.63 7.62 -6.91
N GLU A 83 -5.10 7.87 -5.71
CA GLU A 83 -4.94 9.23 -5.19
C GLU A 83 -3.63 9.84 -5.67
N ILE A 84 -3.73 10.82 -6.56
CA ILE A 84 -2.59 11.56 -7.14
C ILE A 84 -1.77 12.23 -6.03
N ASP A 85 -2.41 12.76 -5.00
CA ASP A 85 -1.73 13.45 -3.91
C ASP A 85 -0.88 12.52 -3.04
N ALA A 86 -1.14 11.20 -3.06
CA ALA A 86 -0.24 10.23 -2.43
C ALA A 86 1.18 10.23 -3.04
N TRP A 87 1.32 10.75 -4.26
CA TRP A 87 2.57 10.88 -4.98
C TRP A 87 3.15 12.29 -4.97
N ARG A 88 2.58 13.26 -4.24
CA ARG A 88 3.14 14.62 -4.14
C ARG A 88 4.43 14.66 -3.32
N ARG A 89 5.50 14.14 -3.92
CA ARG A 89 6.88 14.54 -3.65
C ARG A 89 7.45 15.09 -4.94
N ARG A 90 7.70 16.40 -4.91
CA ARG A 90 8.52 17.19 -5.83
C ARG A 90 9.61 16.31 -6.46
N ARG A 91 9.63 16.21 -7.79
CA ARG A 91 10.72 15.61 -8.58
C ARG A 91 12.06 16.15 -8.06
N LYS A 92 12.71 15.42 -7.15
CA LYS A 92 14.17 15.41 -7.04
C LYS A 92 14.58 14.02 -7.53
N PRO A 93 15.32 13.92 -8.63
CA PRO A 93 15.69 12.64 -9.20
C PRO A 93 16.51 11.85 -8.16
N ARG A 94 16.06 10.64 -7.81
CA ARG A 94 16.84 9.69 -7.04
C ARG A 94 17.10 8.48 -7.94
N PRO A 95 18.35 8.12 -8.25
CA PRO A 95 18.64 7.21 -9.37
C PRO A 95 18.26 5.73 -9.16
N SER A 96 17.70 5.33 -8.01
CA SER A 96 17.63 3.91 -7.64
C SER A 96 16.24 3.38 -7.27
N CYS A 97 15.16 4.13 -7.46
CA CYS A 97 13.81 3.64 -7.18
C CYS A 97 13.02 3.55 -8.49
N ARG A 98 12.78 2.34 -8.98
CA ARG A 98 11.76 2.09 -10.01
C ARG A 98 10.38 2.26 -9.37
N ALA A 99 9.98 3.51 -9.13
CA ALA A 99 8.60 3.85 -8.84
C ALA A 99 7.83 3.78 -10.17
N GLY A 100 7.18 2.64 -10.42
CA GLY A 100 6.22 2.53 -11.50
C GLY A 100 4.98 3.34 -11.14
N CYS A 101 4.91 4.60 -11.59
CA CYS A 101 3.66 5.35 -11.55
C CYS A 101 2.66 4.67 -12.50
N CYS A 102 1.70 3.90 -11.97
CA CYS A 102 0.48 3.59 -12.72
C CYS A 102 -0.32 4.89 -12.88
N TRP A 103 -0.18 5.52 -14.04
CA TRP A 103 -1.16 6.48 -14.55
C TRP A 103 -2.27 5.67 -15.21
N MET A 104 -3.45 5.64 -14.60
CA MET A 104 -4.68 5.28 -15.32
C MET A 104 -5.52 6.55 -15.47
N SER A 105 -5.12 7.44 -16.39
CA SER A 105 -6.00 8.51 -16.84
C SER A 105 -6.87 7.97 -17.96
N GLY A 106 -8.07 7.52 -17.60
CA GLY A 106 -9.21 7.54 -18.52
C GLY A 106 -9.72 8.98 -18.62
N ALA A 107 -9.34 9.67 -19.68
CA ALA A 107 -10.04 10.86 -20.19
C ALA A 107 -9.54 11.14 -21.62
N MET A 108 -10.06 10.38 -22.58
CA MET A 108 -10.00 10.79 -23.98
C MET A 108 -11.14 11.78 -24.21
N THR A 109 -10.97 13.01 -23.73
CA THR A 109 -11.79 14.15 -24.13
C THR A 109 -11.04 14.92 -25.21
N GLY A 110 -11.61 14.91 -26.43
CA GLY A 110 -11.48 15.98 -27.42
C GLY A 110 -10.17 16.05 -28.18
N ALA A 111 -10.12 15.42 -29.35
CA ALA A 111 -9.32 15.92 -30.47
C ALA A 111 -10.27 16.73 -31.38
N ASN A 112 -9.87 17.97 -31.66
CA ASN A 112 -10.36 18.96 -32.64
C ASN A 112 -11.70 18.72 -33.35
#